data_AF-A0A6J4EAS9-F1
#
_entry.id   AF-A0A6J4EAS9-F1
#
_cell.length_a   1.000
_cell.length_b   1.000
_cell.length_c   1.000
_cell.angle_alpha   90.00
_cell.angle_beta   90.00
_cell.angle_gamma   90.00
#
_symmetry.space_group_name_H-M   'P 1'
#
loop_
_entity.id
_entity.type
_entity.pdbx_description
1 polymer ?
#
loop_
_entity_poly.entity_id
_entity_poly.type
_entity_poly.pdbx_seq_one_letter_code
_entity_poly.pdbx_strand_id
1 'polypeptide(L)'
;MTLAQERAAIRAGVSSSRASSLKRDLNSLETSRRRTQELNTLERKGLRPATRGRGVWVEPAATGGTGEGVAWPLTEQTTVDVDGDTVPDRTYYADLVLTTSEGIFTLEIPPVHIMKFRDADNVADHQVILAEPKR
;
A
#
# COMPACT_ATOMS: atom_id res chain seq x y z
N MET A 1 -93.15 -23.21 8.12
CA MET A 1 -92.22 -23.91 7.22
C MET A 1 -92.77 -25.31 7.03
N THR A 2 -92.97 -25.79 5.80
CA THR A 2 -93.55 -27.13 5.55
C THR A 2 -92.45 -28.19 5.52
N LEU A 3 -92.80 -29.44 5.84
CA LEU A 3 -91.87 -30.57 5.82
C LEU A 3 -91.21 -30.78 4.43
N ALA A 4 -91.89 -30.36 3.36
CA ALA A 4 -91.34 -30.35 2.00
C ALA A 4 -90.25 -29.28 1.81
N GLN A 5 -90.42 -28.09 2.40
CA GLN A 5 -89.44 -27.01 2.37
C GLN A 5 -88.17 -27.38 3.15
N GLU A 6 -88.30 -28.03 4.30
CA GLU A 6 -87.16 -28.51 5.09
C GLU A 6 -86.34 -29.56 4.31
N ARG A 7 -87.03 -30.53 3.69
CA ARG A 7 -86.36 -31.54 2.85
C ARG A 7 -85.65 -30.92 1.64
N ALA A 8 -86.23 -29.88 1.03
CA ALA A 8 -85.59 -29.16 -0.08
C ALA A 8 -84.33 -28.40 0.40
N ALA A 9 -84.40 -27.73 1.55
CA ALA A 9 -83.27 -27.02 2.14
C ALA A 9 -82.12 -27.97 2.51
N ILE A 10 -82.41 -29.14 3.08
CA ILE A 10 -81.41 -30.16 3.40
C ILE A 10 -80.72 -30.66 2.12
N ARG A 11 -81.49 -30.96 1.06
CA ARG A 11 -80.91 -31.37 -0.22
C ARG A 11 -80.01 -30.28 -0.82
N ALA A 12 -80.43 -29.02 -0.78
CA ALA A 12 -79.64 -27.90 -1.27
C ALA A 12 -78.33 -27.73 -0.47
N GLY A 13 -78.38 -27.85 0.85
CA GLY A 13 -77.20 -27.78 1.72
C GLY A 13 -76.21 -28.92 1.47
N VAL A 14 -76.68 -30.15 1.28
CA VAL A 14 -75.83 -31.31 0.96
C VAL A 14 -75.18 -31.15 -0.41
N SER A 15 -75.92 -30.72 -1.43
CA SER A 15 -75.38 -30.48 -2.77
C SER A 15 -74.35 -29.36 -2.79
N SER A 16 -74.60 -28.27 -2.07
CA SER A 16 -73.66 -27.16 -1.88
C SER A 16 -72.35 -27.62 -1.21
N SER A 17 -72.48 -28.40 -0.14
CA SER A 17 -71.33 -28.92 0.61
C SER A 17 -70.45 -29.81 -0.28
N ARG A 18 -71.07 -30.73 -1.04
CA ARG A 18 -70.35 -31.61 -1.99
C ARG A 18 -69.69 -30.83 -3.13
N ALA A 19 -70.36 -29.80 -3.67
CA ALA A 19 -69.79 -28.98 -4.74
C ALA A 19 -68.56 -28.19 -4.27
N SER A 20 -68.56 -27.72 -3.02
CA SER A 20 -67.44 -26.97 -2.44
C SER A 20 -66.19 -27.82 -2.18
N SER A 21 -66.35 -29.10 -1.82
CA SER A 21 -65.23 -30.01 -1.61
C SER A 21 -64.68 -30.56 -2.92
N LEU A 22 -65.54 -30.76 -3.94
CA LEU A 22 -65.15 -31.35 -5.23
C LEU A 22 -64.00 -30.61 -5.91
N LYS A 23 -64.01 -29.28 -5.91
CA LYS A 23 -62.93 -28.47 -6.52
C LYS A 23 -61.61 -28.62 -5.76
N ARG A 24 -61.65 -28.74 -4.44
CA ARG A 24 -60.46 -28.96 -3.60
C ARG A 24 -59.89 -30.36 -3.84
N ASP A 25 -60.76 -31.36 -3.94
CA ASP A 25 -60.36 -32.76 -4.16
C ASP A 25 -59.76 -32.94 -5.56
N LEU A 26 -60.36 -32.33 -6.59
CA LEU A 26 -59.79 -32.31 -7.95
C LEU A 26 -58.41 -31.65 -7.98
N ASN A 27 -58.24 -30.50 -7.33
CA ASN A 27 -56.95 -29.83 -7.25
C ASN A 27 -55.92 -30.62 -6.43
N SER A 28 -56.35 -31.49 -5.51
CA SER A 28 -55.46 -32.38 -4.76
C SER A 28 -55.03 -33.60 -5.57
N LEU A 29 -55.88 -34.07 -6.48
CA LEU A 29 -55.57 -35.17 -7.41
C LEU A 29 -54.76 -34.71 -8.60
N GLU A 30 -54.84 -33.42 -8.94
CA GLU A 30 -53.94 -32.78 -9.87
C GLU A 30 -52.56 -32.74 -9.22
N THR A 31 -51.81 -33.84 -9.34
CA THR A 31 -50.40 -33.91 -8.99
C THR A 31 -49.70 -32.86 -9.82
N SER A 32 -49.51 -31.67 -9.23
CA SER A 32 -48.65 -30.65 -9.79
C SER A 32 -47.31 -31.35 -10.00
N ARG A 33 -46.96 -31.66 -11.26
CA ARG A 33 -45.64 -32.17 -11.58
C ARG A 33 -44.69 -31.13 -11.01
N ARG A 34 -44.00 -31.48 -9.92
CA ARG A 34 -43.00 -30.62 -9.31
C ARG A 34 -42.15 -30.10 -10.47
N ARG A 35 -42.20 -28.80 -10.72
CA ARG A 35 -41.37 -28.18 -11.73
C ARG A 35 -39.95 -28.36 -11.23
N THR A 36 -39.28 -29.39 -11.72
CA THR A 36 -37.86 -29.60 -11.48
C THR A 36 -37.19 -28.33 -11.97
N GLN A 37 -36.51 -27.64 -11.05
CA GLN A 37 -35.82 -26.40 -11.35
C GLN A 37 -34.99 -26.57 -12.62
N GLU A 38 -35.20 -25.71 -13.61
CA GLU A 38 -34.39 -25.71 -14.82
C GLU A 38 -32.95 -25.40 -14.42
N LEU A 39 -32.02 -26.28 -14.82
CA LEU A 39 -30.60 -26.09 -14.56
C LEU A 39 -30.11 -24.86 -15.33
N ASN A 40 -29.44 -23.96 -14.62
CA ASN A 40 -28.82 -22.80 -15.23
C ASN A 40 -27.74 -23.27 -16.22
N THR A 41 -27.86 -22.87 -17.48
CA THR A 41 -26.82 -23.11 -18.48
C THR A 41 -25.63 -22.20 -18.20
N LEU A 42 -24.66 -22.70 -17.43
CA LEU A 42 -23.38 -22.03 -17.28
C LEU A 42 -22.65 -22.04 -18.62
N GLU A 43 -22.06 -20.90 -18.99
CA GLU A 43 -21.20 -20.81 -20.16
C GLU A 43 -20.08 -21.86 -20.07
N ARG A 44 -19.82 -22.56 -21.17
CA ARG A 44 -18.78 -23.59 -21.26
C ARG A 44 -17.42 -22.95 -20.94
N LYS A 45 -16.73 -23.48 -19.93
CA LYS A 45 -15.42 -23.00 -19.46
C LYS A 45 -14.45 -22.92 -20.67
N GLY A 46 -13.96 -21.72 -20.99
CA GLY A 46 -13.00 -21.49 -22.09
C GLY A 46 -13.53 -20.75 -23.33
N LEU A 47 -14.82 -20.40 -23.41
CA LEU A 47 -15.37 -19.59 -24.51
C LEU A 47 -15.21 -18.08 -24.33
N ARG A 48 -14.85 -17.60 -23.13
CA ARG A 48 -14.56 -16.17 -22.94
C ARG A 48 -13.22 -15.84 -23.62
N PRO A 49 -13.19 -14.86 -24.55
CA PRO A 49 -11.94 -14.34 -25.07
C PRO A 49 -11.05 -13.92 -23.91
N ALA A 50 -9.75 -14.19 -23.99
CA ALA A 50 -8.81 -13.75 -22.97
C ALA A 50 -8.78 -12.23 -22.92
N THR A 51 -9.54 -11.64 -22.00
CA THR A 51 -9.46 -10.21 -21.70
C THR A 51 -8.14 -9.96 -21.00
N ARG A 52 -7.13 -9.57 -21.77
CA ARG A 52 -5.88 -9.05 -21.21
C ARG A 52 -6.24 -7.71 -20.56
N GLY A 53 -6.30 -7.69 -19.23
CA GLY A 53 -6.41 -6.43 -18.49
C GLY A 53 -5.18 -5.59 -18.82
N ARG A 54 -5.36 -4.51 -19.59
CA ARG A 54 -4.33 -3.49 -19.75
C ARG A 54 -4.45 -2.59 -18.52
N GLY A 55 -3.93 -3.07 -17.39
CA GLY A 55 -3.68 -2.20 -16.26
C GLY A 55 -2.72 -1.12 -16.74
N VAL A 56 -3.17 0.14 -16.74
CA VAL A 56 -2.23 1.26 -16.84
C VAL A 56 -1.37 1.14 -15.59
N TRP A 57 -0.08 0.87 -15.79
CA TRP A 57 0.88 1.00 -14.71
C TRP A 57 0.88 2.48 -14.33
N VAL A 58 0.17 2.81 -13.26
CA VAL A 58 0.30 4.09 -12.60
C VAL A 58 1.51 3.92 -11.71
N GLU A 59 2.62 4.52 -12.13
CA GLU A 59 3.77 4.64 -11.25
C GLU A 59 3.27 5.26 -9.94
N PRO A 60 3.54 4.64 -8.77
CA PRO A 60 3.21 5.26 -7.50
C PRO A 60 3.77 6.67 -7.54
N ALA A 61 2.96 7.68 -7.17
CA ALA A 61 3.47 9.03 -7.04
C ALA A 61 4.80 8.91 -6.31
N ALA A 62 5.89 9.37 -6.95
CA ALA A 62 7.21 9.34 -6.36
C ALA A 62 7.02 9.92 -4.97
N THR A 63 7.01 9.04 -3.97
CA THR A 63 6.94 9.50 -2.61
C THR A 63 8.28 10.19 -2.55
N GLY A 64 8.25 11.52 -2.56
CA GLY A 64 9.34 12.36 -2.13
C GLY A 64 9.57 11.96 -0.69
N GLY A 65 10.10 10.76 -0.49
CA GLY A 65 10.78 10.39 0.71
C GLY A 65 11.86 11.44 0.76
N THR A 66 11.76 12.28 1.75
CA THR A 66 12.88 12.90 2.44
C THR A 66 13.83 11.81 2.99
N GLY A 67 14.07 10.74 2.23
CA GLY A 67 15.31 10.00 2.29
C GLY A 67 16.30 10.92 1.59
N GLU A 68 16.90 11.80 2.38
CA GLU A 68 18.06 12.61 2.00
C GLU A 68 19.19 11.63 1.65
N GLY A 69 19.10 11.03 0.47
CA GLY A 69 20.15 10.20 -0.09
C GLY A 69 21.33 11.09 -0.37
N VAL A 70 22.51 10.67 0.06
CA VAL A 70 23.75 11.36 -0.29
C VAL A 70 24.06 11.07 -1.77
N ALA A 71 24.01 12.10 -2.61
CA ALA A 71 24.36 11.96 -4.03
C ALA A 71 25.89 11.92 -4.21
N TRP A 72 26.38 10.79 -4.72
CA TRP A 72 27.80 10.58 -5.03
C TRP A 72 28.14 11.05 -6.46
N PRO A 73 29.37 11.55 -6.73
CA PRO A 73 30.49 11.68 -5.80
C PRO A 73 30.36 12.89 -4.86
N LEU A 74 30.96 12.78 -3.67
CA LEU A 74 31.12 13.90 -2.75
C LEU A 74 32.34 14.74 -3.16
N THR A 75 32.20 16.06 -3.17
CA THR A 75 33.27 17.01 -3.45
C THR A 75 33.64 17.76 -2.17
N GLU A 76 34.92 17.79 -1.81
CA GLU A 76 35.37 18.54 -0.61
C GLU A 76 35.20 20.04 -0.83
N GLN A 77 34.63 20.73 0.15
CA GLN A 77 34.42 22.18 0.08
C GLN A 77 35.75 22.92 0.25
N THR A 78 35.86 24.07 -0.42
CA THR A 78 37.05 24.92 -0.35
C THR A 78 36.71 26.31 0.16
N THR A 79 37.70 26.96 0.77
CA THR A 79 37.68 28.34 1.22
C THR A 79 38.94 29.05 0.72
N VAL A 80 38.99 30.37 0.85
CA VAL A 80 40.17 31.17 0.52
C VAL A 80 40.90 31.50 1.82
N ASP A 81 42.19 31.17 1.87
CA ASP A 81 43.04 31.48 3.02
C ASP A 81 43.47 32.96 3.05
N VAL A 82 44.10 33.40 4.14
CA VAL A 82 44.61 34.76 4.34
C VAL A 82 45.57 35.18 3.22
N ASP A 83 46.33 34.22 2.67
CA ASP A 83 47.26 34.44 1.56
C ASP A 83 46.59 34.41 0.16
N GLY A 84 45.27 34.21 0.10
CA GLY A 84 44.49 34.20 -1.14
C GLY A 84 44.44 32.85 -1.86
N ASP A 85 45.03 31.81 -1.28
CA ASP A 85 45.03 30.46 -1.85
C ASP A 85 43.73 29.71 -1.57
N THR A 86 43.25 28.95 -2.56
CA THR A 86 42.10 28.07 -2.39
C THR A 86 42.51 26.81 -1.63
N VAL A 87 42.04 26.68 -0.40
CA VAL A 87 42.35 25.57 0.52
C VAL A 87 41.07 24.82 0.93
N PRO A 88 41.14 23.55 1.36
CA PRO A 88 39.98 22.83 1.87
C PRO A 88 39.37 23.52 3.11
N ASP A 89 38.04 23.67 3.13
CA ASP A 89 37.29 24.23 4.27
C ASP A 89 37.17 23.17 5.38
N ARG A 90 38.21 23.07 6.20
CA ARG A 90 38.32 22.14 7.33
C ARG A 90 38.36 22.90 8.65
N THR A 91 37.77 22.30 9.67
CA THR A 91 37.95 22.73 11.07
C THR A 91 39.03 21.87 11.70
N TYR A 92 39.88 22.45 12.53
CA TYR A 92 41.00 21.77 13.19
C TYR A 92 40.81 21.72 14.71
N TYR A 93 41.40 20.71 15.34
CA TYR A 93 41.59 20.68 16.78
C TYR A 93 42.70 21.65 17.20
N ALA A 94 42.90 21.81 18.51
CA ALA A 94 44.06 22.53 19.03
C ALA A 94 45.37 21.90 18.53
N ASP A 95 46.35 22.75 18.22
CA ASP A 95 47.63 22.32 17.67
C ASP A 95 48.34 21.34 18.59
N LEU A 96 48.82 20.24 17.99
CA LEU A 96 49.65 19.27 18.68
C LEU A 96 51.11 19.64 18.49
N VAL A 97 51.77 19.94 19.60
CA VAL A 97 53.18 20.27 19.65
C VAL A 97 53.96 19.00 20.00
N LEU A 98 54.69 18.48 19.01
CA LEU A 98 55.56 17.31 19.18
C LEU A 98 57.01 17.76 19.22
N THR A 99 57.61 17.70 20.40
CA THR A 99 59.02 18.01 20.60
C THR A 99 59.85 16.73 20.52
N THR A 100 60.97 16.77 19.81
CA THR A 100 61.91 15.65 19.75
C THR A 100 62.43 15.32 21.14
N SER A 101 62.85 14.07 21.35
CA SER A 101 63.36 13.62 22.66
C SER A 101 64.52 14.45 23.19
N GLU A 102 65.30 15.06 22.29
CA GLU A 102 66.44 15.91 22.63
C GLU A 102 66.06 17.40 22.80
N GLY A 103 64.79 17.77 22.55
CA GLY A 103 64.31 19.14 22.72
C GLY A 103 64.74 20.12 21.62
N ILE A 104 65.46 19.65 20.60
CA ILE A 104 66.10 20.50 19.58
C ILE A 104 65.09 20.95 18.52
N PHE A 105 64.12 20.09 18.20
CA PHE A 105 63.13 20.37 17.17
C PHE A 105 61.72 20.22 17.71
N THR A 106 60.86 21.14 17.31
CA THR A 106 59.44 21.13 17.61
C THR A 106 58.67 21.11 16.30
N LEU A 107 57.75 20.15 16.19
CA LEU A 107 56.83 20.05 15.08
C LEU A 107 55.44 20.41 15.59
N GLU A 108 54.84 21.44 14.98
CA GLU A 108 53.46 21.83 15.22
C GLU A 108 52.59 21.17 14.14
N ILE A 109 51.62 20.37 14.57
CA ILE A 109 50.69 19.67 13.69
C ILE A 109 49.27 20.13 14.02
N PRO A 110 48.56 20.79 13.09
CA PRO A 110 47.15 21.09 13.22
C PRO A 110 46.30 19.86 12.84
N PRO A 111 45.70 19.13 13.80
CA PRO A 111 44.97 17.90 13.50
C PRO A 111 43.56 18.24 12.99
N VAL A 112 43.10 17.57 11.93
CA VAL A 112 41.76 17.85 11.36
C VAL A 112 40.65 17.36 12.30
N HIS A 113 39.69 18.23 12.59
CA HIS A 113 38.47 17.92 13.35
C HIS A 113 37.28 17.61 12.43
N ILE A 114 36.97 18.51 11.48
CA ILE A 114 35.82 18.37 10.58
C ILE A 114 36.28 18.57 9.14
N MET A 115 35.87 17.65 8.28
CA MET A 115 35.94 17.79 6.82
C MET A 115 34.54 18.03 6.28
N LYS A 116 34.36 19.05 5.43
CA LYS A 116 33.08 19.41 4.83
C LYS A 116 33.03 19.01 3.36
N PHE A 117 31.91 18.43 2.96
CA PHE A 117 31.68 17.93 1.61
C PHE A 117 30.35 18.43 1.07
N ARG A 118 30.30 18.69 -0.23
CA ARG A 118 29.08 18.94 -0.99
C ARG A 118 28.73 17.69 -1.79
N ASP A 119 27.45 17.38 -1.85
CA ASP A 119 26.92 16.31 -2.69
C ASP A 119 26.98 16.67 -4.19
N ALA A 120 26.81 15.67 -5.06
CA ALA A 120 26.85 15.86 -6.51
C ALA A 120 25.73 16.79 -7.02
N ASP A 121 24.59 16.80 -6.33
CA ASP A 121 23.43 17.62 -6.68
C ASP A 121 23.54 19.06 -6.17
N ASN A 122 24.59 19.38 -5.39
CA ASN A 122 24.77 20.62 -4.66
C ASN A 122 23.52 21.02 -3.85
N VAL A 123 22.89 20.08 -3.16
CA VAL A 123 21.69 20.31 -2.35
C VAL A 123 22.05 20.37 -0.87
N ALA A 124 22.84 19.42 -0.38
CA ALA A 124 23.19 19.32 1.03
C ALA A 124 24.71 19.39 1.30
N ASP A 125 25.05 19.93 2.47
CA ASP A 125 26.40 19.85 3.04
C ASP A 125 26.49 18.66 3.99
N HIS A 126 27.57 17.91 3.86
CA HIS A 126 27.87 16.74 4.67
C HIS A 126 29.17 16.95 5.43
N GLN A 127 29.24 16.46 6.66
CA GLN A 127 30.41 16.62 7.53
C GLN A 127 30.91 15.27 7.99
N VAL A 128 32.22 15.07 7.89
CA VAL A 128 32.92 13.95 8.52
C VAL A 128 33.64 14.50 9.74
N ILE A 129 33.21 14.04 10.92
CA ILE A 129 33.81 14.43 12.20
C ILE A 129 34.83 13.36 12.58
N LEU A 130 36.10 13.76 12.68
CA LEU A 130 37.20 12.89 13.06
C LEU A 130 37.39 12.90 14.57
N ALA A 131 37.77 11.74 15.11
CA ALA A 131 38.05 11.61 16.53
C ALA A 131 39.25 12.48 16.96
N GLU A 132 39.24 12.91 18.22
CA GLU A 132 40.36 13.66 18.78
C GLU A 132 41.64 12.80 18.76
N PRO A 133 42.79 13.37 18.35
CA PRO A 133 44.05 12.65 18.34
C PRO A 133 44.47 12.27 19.77
N LYS A 134 44.84 11.00 19.95
CA LYS A 134 45.40 10.53 21.22
C LYS A 134 46.85 11.01 21.34
N ARG A 135 47.20 11.54 22.51
CA ARG A 135 48.56 11.94 22.88
C ARG A 135 49.37 10.75 23.37
#